data_AF-A0AAD4N7M8-F1
#
_entry.id   AF-A0AAD4N7M8-F1
#
_cell.length_a   1.000
_cell.length_b   1.000
_cell.length_c   1.000
_cell.angle_alpha   90.00
_cell.angle_beta   90.00
_cell.angle_gamma   90.00
#
_symmetry.space_group_name_H-M   'P 1'
#
loop_
_entity.id
_entity.type
_entity.pdbx_description
1 polymer ?
#
loop_
_entity_poly.entity_id
_entity_poly.type
_entity_poly.pdbx_seq_one_letter_code
_entity_poly.pdbx_strand_id
1 'polypeptide(L)'
;MTKNCFIVDTRIISNPTFTWTMNPPVQWTYPEQNAIQLGSNLPGQPITQIDAQNNANGAITASVLEALNNLAIPTTGVRVIPTYTPPMVNDCQKASTATGTQIGQQFGIVEQGAVIYLASSTAVISQANCQARSFLPTTNPLTLTSFVQSASAQVQGVTGSVFQFQQVAQQMMVYLNFNSRVRFVTEVMVS
;
A
#
# COMPACT_ATOMS: atom_id res chain seq x y z
N MET A 1 -16.48 17.55 -29.74
CA MET A 1 -17.06 16.46 -28.94
C MET A 1 -17.00 16.85 -27.46
N THR A 2 -17.97 17.64 -27.02
CA THR A 2 -18.20 17.97 -25.61
C THR A 2 -18.88 16.76 -24.96
N LYS A 3 -18.09 15.92 -24.30
CA LYS A 3 -18.58 14.71 -23.61
C LYS A 3 -19.23 15.15 -22.30
N ASN A 4 -20.50 14.79 -22.12
CA ASN A 4 -21.34 15.05 -20.95
C ASN A 4 -20.66 14.64 -19.62
N CYS A 5 -19.84 15.52 -19.05
CA CYS A 5 -19.18 15.27 -17.76
C CYS A 5 -20.05 15.71 -16.57
N PHE A 6 -21.04 16.57 -16.77
CA PHE A 6 -21.80 17.18 -15.66
C PHE A 6 -23.00 16.38 -15.12
N ILE A 7 -23.51 15.37 -15.84
CA ILE A 7 -24.75 14.66 -15.42
C ILE A 7 -24.46 13.52 -14.42
N VAL A 8 -23.21 13.06 -14.32
CA VAL A 8 -22.85 11.95 -13.43
C VAL A 8 -22.66 12.41 -11.98
N ASP A 9 -22.23 13.65 -11.78
CA ASP A 9 -21.81 14.20 -10.49
C ASP A 9 -22.99 14.48 -9.55
N THR A 10 -24.19 14.76 -10.08
CA THR A 10 -25.40 14.96 -9.27
C THR A 10 -26.15 13.67 -8.95
N ARG A 11 -25.71 12.53 -9.49
CA ARG A 11 -26.34 11.24 -9.20
C ARG A 11 -26.20 10.93 -7.72
N ILE A 12 -27.32 10.60 -7.08
CA ILE A 12 -27.31 10.10 -5.71
C ILE A 12 -26.96 8.62 -5.74
N ILE A 13 -25.94 8.24 -4.98
CA ILE A 13 -25.54 6.86 -4.75
C ILE A 13 -25.61 6.57 -3.25
N SER A 14 -25.87 5.31 -2.93
CA SER A 14 -25.89 4.81 -1.57
C SER A 14 -24.84 3.71 -1.41
N ASN A 15 -24.20 3.70 -0.25
CA ASN A 15 -23.14 2.77 0.11
C ASN A 15 -21.99 2.70 -0.91
N PRO A 16 -21.29 3.82 -1.19
CA PRO A 16 -20.30 3.89 -2.24
C PRO A 16 -19.13 2.95 -1.96
N THR A 17 -18.51 2.48 -3.04
CA THR A 17 -17.23 1.77 -2.99
C THR A 17 -16.13 2.62 -3.61
N PHE A 18 -15.08 2.83 -2.84
CA PHE A 18 -13.85 3.46 -3.29
C PHE A 18 -12.87 2.38 -3.76
N THR A 19 -12.26 2.55 -4.93
CA THR A 19 -11.26 1.61 -5.46
C THR A 19 -10.05 2.38 -5.97
N TRP A 20 -8.84 1.87 -5.70
CA TRP A 20 -7.61 2.52 -6.15
C TRP A 20 -6.45 1.53 -6.28
N THR A 21 -5.37 2.00 -6.90
CA THR A 21 -4.10 1.30 -6.97
C THR A 21 -2.98 2.16 -6.41
N MET A 22 -2.02 1.51 -5.75
CA MET A 22 -0.99 2.19 -4.97
C MET A 22 0.27 1.34 -4.86
N ASN A 23 1.39 2.00 -4.58
CA ASN A 23 2.52 1.39 -3.92
C ASN A 23 2.22 1.39 -2.41
N PRO A 24 2.09 0.21 -1.77
CA PRO A 24 1.73 0.14 -0.37
C PRO A 24 2.89 0.59 0.54
N PRO A 25 2.59 1.17 1.71
CA PRO A 25 3.60 1.47 2.71
C PRO A 25 4.18 0.19 3.30
N VAL A 26 5.41 0.29 3.83
CA VAL A 26 6.09 -0.85 4.47
C VAL A 26 5.24 -1.48 5.57
N GLN A 27 4.50 -0.67 6.33
CA GLN A 27 3.61 -1.11 7.42
C GLN A 27 2.44 -1.99 6.95
N TRP A 28 2.14 -2.02 5.65
CA TRP A 28 1.07 -2.82 5.03
C TRP A 28 1.61 -4.04 4.30
N THR A 29 2.91 -4.33 4.46
CA THR A 29 3.56 -5.53 3.95
C THR A 29 4.05 -6.36 5.13
N TYR A 30 4.34 -7.63 4.90
CA TYR A 30 4.94 -8.51 5.92
C TYR A 30 6.12 -9.29 5.33
N PRO A 31 7.11 -9.68 6.13
CA PRO A 31 8.25 -10.40 5.63
C PRO A 31 8.02 -11.92 5.66
N GLU A 32 8.96 -12.67 5.10
CA GLU A 32 9.05 -14.11 5.26
C GLU A 32 9.26 -14.52 6.72
N GLN A 33 8.90 -15.76 7.05
CA GLN A 33 8.86 -16.26 8.43
C GLN A 33 10.20 -16.14 9.17
N ASN A 34 11.33 -16.29 8.47
CA ASN A 34 12.67 -16.26 9.06
C ASN A 34 13.33 -14.88 8.98
N ALA A 35 12.61 -13.83 8.54
CA ALA A 35 13.23 -12.56 8.22
C ALA A 35 13.95 -11.86 9.37
N ILE A 36 13.52 -12.09 10.62
CA ILE A 36 14.21 -11.58 11.80
C ILE A 36 15.59 -12.24 11.94
N GLN A 37 15.67 -13.56 11.76
CA GLN A 37 16.92 -14.32 11.85
C GLN A 37 17.86 -13.99 10.68
N LEU A 38 17.29 -13.73 9.50
CA LEU A 38 18.00 -13.37 8.28
C LEU A 38 18.35 -11.87 8.22
N GLY A 39 17.74 -11.04 9.06
CA GLY A 39 17.82 -9.58 8.95
C GLY A 39 17.30 -9.06 7.62
N SER A 40 16.30 -9.74 7.04
CA SER A 40 15.64 -9.44 5.75
C SER A 40 14.28 -8.76 5.95
N ASN A 41 14.00 -8.17 7.11
CA ASN A 41 12.78 -7.39 7.33
C ASN A 41 13.01 -5.90 6.98
N LEU A 42 11.98 -5.25 6.43
CA LEU A 42 12.02 -3.82 6.19
C LEU A 42 11.79 -3.04 7.51
N PRO A 43 12.39 -1.85 7.67
CA PRO A 43 12.18 -1.04 8.87
C PRO A 43 10.71 -0.63 9.04
N GLY A 44 10.14 -0.90 10.23
CA GLY A 44 8.74 -0.60 10.54
C GLY A 44 7.73 -1.58 9.94
N GLN A 45 8.19 -2.67 9.34
CA GLN A 45 7.34 -3.71 8.80
C GLN A 45 6.81 -4.61 9.94
N PRO A 46 5.49 -4.90 9.99
CA PRO A 46 4.95 -5.91 10.88
C PRO A 46 5.46 -7.31 10.49
N ILE A 47 5.59 -8.20 11.48
CA ILE A 47 6.14 -9.55 11.27
C ILE A 47 5.09 -10.51 10.68
N THR A 48 3.82 -10.28 10.96
CA THR A 48 2.73 -11.17 10.50
C THR A 48 1.86 -10.48 9.46
N GLN A 49 1.26 -11.30 8.58
CA GLN A 49 0.26 -10.82 7.62
C GLN A 49 -0.96 -10.20 8.33
N ILE A 50 -1.35 -10.73 9.49
CA ILE A 50 -2.51 -10.26 10.25
C ILE A 50 -2.25 -8.83 10.78
N ASP A 51 -1.06 -8.57 11.31
CA ASP A 51 -0.72 -7.23 11.79
C ASP A 51 -0.64 -6.22 10.64
N ALA A 52 -0.08 -6.63 9.49
CA ALA A 52 -0.09 -5.82 8.27
C ALA A 52 -1.51 -5.50 7.79
N GLN A 53 -2.40 -6.48 7.86
CA GLN A 53 -3.81 -6.33 7.52
C GLN A 53 -4.51 -5.35 8.47
N ASN A 54 -4.26 -5.46 9.77
CA ASN A 54 -4.84 -4.58 10.78
C ASN A 54 -4.37 -3.13 10.60
N ASN A 55 -3.08 -2.92 10.31
CA ASN A 55 -2.53 -1.60 10.00
C ASN A 55 -3.18 -0.98 8.76
N ALA A 56 -3.31 -1.76 7.69
CA ALA A 56 -3.96 -1.30 6.45
C ALA A 56 -5.44 -0.97 6.67
N ASN A 57 -6.18 -1.88 7.31
CA ASN A 57 -7.61 -1.71 7.57
C ASN A 57 -7.88 -0.52 8.49
N GLY A 58 -7.07 -0.34 9.53
CA GLY A 58 -7.17 0.79 10.45
C GLY A 58 -6.92 2.13 9.74
N ALA A 59 -5.86 2.21 8.94
CA ALA A 59 -5.53 3.42 8.19
C ALA A 59 -6.59 3.78 7.14
N ILE A 60 -7.06 2.81 6.36
CA ILE A 60 -8.12 3.02 5.36
C ILE A 60 -9.41 3.47 6.05
N THR A 61 -9.83 2.77 7.11
CA THR A 61 -11.04 3.13 7.86
C THR A 61 -10.95 4.54 8.44
N ALA A 62 -9.84 4.88 9.09
CA ALA A 62 -9.62 6.22 9.64
C ALA A 62 -9.63 7.30 8.55
N SER A 63 -8.98 7.05 7.40
CA SER A 63 -8.95 8.01 6.29
C SER A 63 -10.33 8.30 5.71
N VAL A 64 -11.19 7.28 5.59
CA VAL A 64 -12.56 7.44 5.10
C VAL A 64 -13.42 8.20 6.11
N LEU A 65 -13.37 7.81 7.39
CA LEU A 65 -14.17 8.47 8.43
C LEU A 65 -13.78 9.94 8.60
N GLU A 66 -12.48 10.24 8.54
CA GLU A 66 -11.99 11.61 8.59
C GLU A 66 -12.41 12.42 7.36
N ALA A 67 -12.33 11.84 6.17
CA ALA A 67 -12.79 12.48 4.94
C ALA A 67 -14.30 12.78 4.97
N LEU A 68 -15.11 11.87 5.51
CA LEU A 68 -16.55 12.09 5.71
C LEU A 68 -16.81 13.22 6.73
N ASN A 69 -16.07 13.23 7.84
CA ASN A 69 -16.20 14.23 8.88
C ASN A 69 -15.83 15.64 8.37
N ASN A 70 -14.73 15.76 7.61
CA ASN A 70 -14.28 17.02 7.01
C ASN A 70 -15.28 17.61 6.01
N LEU A 71 -16.11 16.77 5.40
CA LEU A 71 -17.17 17.19 4.47
C LEU A 71 -18.54 17.32 5.13
N ALA A 72 -18.59 17.27 6.47
CA ALA A 72 -19.82 17.33 7.28
C ALA A 72 -20.87 16.28 6.87
N ILE A 73 -20.42 15.12 6.38
CA ILE A 73 -21.30 13.99 6.07
C ILE A 73 -21.49 13.20 7.38
N PRO A 74 -22.75 12.93 7.81
CA PRO A 74 -23.00 12.21 9.05
C PRO A 74 -22.32 10.85 9.07
N THR A 75 -21.52 10.59 10.11
CA THR A 75 -20.80 9.33 10.33
C THR A 75 -21.54 8.37 11.29
N THR A 76 -22.68 8.79 11.85
CA THR A 76 -23.49 7.97 12.76
C THR A 76 -24.07 6.76 12.02
N GLY A 77 -23.74 5.56 12.48
CA GLY A 77 -24.18 4.31 11.85
C GLY A 77 -23.40 3.94 10.58
N VAL A 78 -22.33 4.68 10.26
CA VAL A 78 -21.49 4.41 9.09
C VAL A 78 -20.51 3.28 9.40
N ARG A 79 -20.43 2.31 8.49
CA ARG A 79 -19.48 1.20 8.57
C ARG A 79 -18.58 1.19 7.35
N VAL A 80 -17.27 1.25 7.57
CA VAL A 80 -16.27 1.14 6.49
C VAL A 80 -15.75 -0.31 6.47
N ILE A 81 -15.75 -0.92 5.28
CA ILE A 81 -15.25 -2.27 5.04
C ILE A 81 -14.06 -2.14 4.08
N PRO A 82 -12.83 -2.01 4.61
CA PRO A 82 -11.63 -2.04 3.78
C PRO A 82 -11.40 -3.45 3.22
N THR A 83 -10.97 -3.51 1.97
CA THR A 83 -10.50 -4.73 1.31
C THR A 83 -9.11 -4.46 0.76
N TYR A 84 -8.13 -5.13 1.35
CA TYR A 84 -6.74 -5.08 0.94
C TYR A 84 -6.10 -6.39 1.38
N THR A 85 -5.20 -6.96 0.58
CA THR A 85 -4.44 -8.14 0.97
C THR A 85 -2.97 -7.75 1.07
N PRO A 86 -2.38 -7.71 2.28
CA PRO A 86 -0.97 -7.44 2.48
C PRO A 86 -0.11 -8.40 1.66
N PRO A 87 0.81 -7.90 0.84
CA PRO A 87 1.77 -8.73 0.13
C PRO A 87 2.99 -9.03 1.00
N MET A 88 3.59 -10.19 0.76
CA MET A 88 4.88 -10.54 1.36
C MET A 88 6.00 -9.78 0.64
N VAL A 89 6.83 -9.05 1.39
CA VAL A 89 7.97 -8.29 0.85
C VAL A 89 9.13 -8.41 1.82
N ASN A 90 10.30 -8.80 1.33
CA ASN A 90 11.53 -8.88 2.11
C ASN A 90 12.47 -7.73 1.76
N ASP A 91 13.35 -7.38 2.68
CA ASP A 91 14.58 -6.64 2.38
C ASP A 91 15.70 -7.60 1.98
N CYS A 92 16.79 -7.05 1.46
CA CYS A 92 18.02 -7.81 1.22
C CYS A 92 18.54 -8.38 2.55
N GLN A 93 19.00 -9.64 2.54
CA GLN A 93 19.47 -10.35 3.74
C GLN A 93 20.74 -9.72 4.33
N LYS A 94 20.76 -9.45 5.65
CA LYS A 94 21.87 -8.76 6.33
C LYS A 94 22.52 -9.56 7.47
N ALA A 95 22.01 -10.72 7.84
CA ALA A 95 22.57 -11.55 8.92
C ALA A 95 23.41 -12.73 8.38
N SER A 96 24.51 -13.03 9.07
CA SER A 96 25.52 -14.04 8.69
C SER A 96 25.22 -15.47 9.17
N THR A 97 24.18 -15.65 10.00
CA THR A 97 23.85 -16.91 10.69
C THR A 97 22.96 -17.85 9.88
N ALA A 98 22.66 -17.54 8.63
CA ALA A 98 21.73 -18.30 7.81
C ALA A 98 22.41 -19.49 7.11
N THR A 99 22.21 -20.71 7.62
CA THR A 99 22.50 -21.98 6.94
C THR A 99 21.42 -22.38 5.92
N GLY A 100 20.73 -21.40 5.32
CA GLY A 100 19.66 -21.62 4.34
C GLY A 100 20.07 -21.20 2.93
N THR A 101 19.50 -21.85 1.93
CA THR A 101 19.56 -21.44 0.51
C THR A 101 19.25 -19.94 0.42
N GLN A 102 20.08 -19.17 -0.26
CA GLN A 102 19.93 -17.71 -0.38
C GLN A 102 18.63 -17.35 -1.12
N ILE A 103 17.54 -17.23 -0.37
CA ILE A 103 16.29 -16.64 -0.83
C ILE A 103 16.43 -15.13 -0.58
N GLY A 104 17.25 -14.49 -1.42
CA GLY A 104 17.48 -13.04 -1.45
C GLY A 104 17.41 -12.49 -2.86
N GLN A 105 16.86 -13.28 -3.79
CA GLN A 105 16.77 -12.93 -5.20
C GLN A 105 15.61 -11.99 -5.50
N GLN A 106 14.80 -11.61 -4.51
CA GLN A 106 13.80 -10.56 -4.66
C GLN A 106 13.63 -9.79 -3.34
N PHE A 107 13.79 -8.46 -3.38
CA PHE A 107 13.62 -7.59 -2.23
C PHE A 107 12.93 -6.27 -2.59
N GLY A 108 12.22 -5.68 -1.65
CA GLY A 108 11.53 -4.41 -1.79
C GLY A 108 12.49 -3.22 -1.77
N ILE A 109 12.34 -2.33 -2.73
CA ILE A 109 12.94 -0.99 -2.70
C ILE A 109 11.91 -0.04 -2.12
N VAL A 110 12.29 0.60 -1.01
CA VAL A 110 11.44 1.54 -0.29
C VAL A 110 11.87 2.97 -0.60
N GLU A 111 10.91 3.79 -1.03
CA GLU A 111 11.09 5.24 -1.17
C GLU A 111 9.97 5.94 -0.40
N GLN A 112 10.33 6.95 0.39
CA GLN A 112 9.37 7.73 1.20
C GLN A 112 8.46 6.88 2.11
N GLY A 113 8.86 5.65 2.44
CA GLY A 113 8.11 4.71 3.28
C GLY A 113 7.14 3.79 2.52
N ALA A 114 7.06 3.89 1.19
CA ALA A 114 6.32 2.97 0.31
C ALA A 114 7.26 2.02 -0.42
N VAL A 115 6.81 0.77 -0.63
CA VAL A 115 7.51 -0.21 -1.47
C VAL A 115 7.15 0.06 -2.92
N ILE A 116 8.11 0.56 -3.72
CA ILE A 116 7.83 1.04 -5.08
C ILE A 116 8.24 0.03 -6.14
N TYR A 117 9.34 -0.68 -5.88
CA TYR A 117 9.84 -1.72 -6.76
C TYR A 117 10.14 -2.98 -5.98
N LEU A 118 10.05 -4.12 -6.67
CA LEU A 118 10.73 -5.33 -6.28
C LEU A 118 11.96 -5.47 -7.14
N ALA A 119 13.13 -5.47 -6.51
CA ALA A 119 14.39 -5.75 -7.16
C ALA A 119 14.64 -7.24 -7.13
N SER A 120 14.93 -7.84 -8.26
CA SER A 120 15.37 -9.23 -8.35
C SER A 120 16.75 -9.38 -8.97
N SER A 121 17.49 -10.41 -8.57
CA SER A 121 18.78 -10.74 -9.17
C SER A 121 18.86 -12.22 -9.49
N THR A 122 19.42 -12.55 -10.65
CA THR A 122 19.75 -13.93 -11.02
C THR A 122 21.04 -14.41 -10.35
N ALA A 123 21.83 -13.49 -9.78
CA ALA A 123 23.05 -13.78 -9.06
C ALA A 123 22.80 -13.72 -7.55
N VAL A 124 23.59 -14.48 -6.82
CA VAL A 124 23.59 -14.44 -5.36
C VAL A 124 24.13 -13.10 -4.88
N ILE A 125 23.31 -12.36 -4.15
CA ILE A 125 23.75 -11.12 -3.48
C ILE A 125 24.41 -11.48 -2.15
N SER A 126 25.68 -11.13 -1.99
CA SER A 126 26.39 -11.32 -0.74
C SER A 126 25.84 -10.40 0.36
N GLN A 127 25.95 -10.83 1.62
CA GLN A 127 25.57 -10.04 2.79
C GLN A 127 26.23 -8.66 2.80
N ALA A 128 27.52 -8.57 2.46
CA ALA A 128 28.26 -7.32 2.39
C ALA A 128 27.65 -6.35 1.36
N ASN A 129 27.25 -6.86 0.20
CA ASN A 129 26.61 -6.05 -0.84
C ASN A 129 25.19 -5.61 -0.43
N CYS A 130 24.41 -6.48 0.24
CA CYS A 130 23.11 -6.12 0.81
C CYS A 130 23.22 -4.99 1.85
N GLN A 131 24.19 -5.10 2.77
CA GLN A 131 24.42 -4.10 3.83
C GLN A 131 24.91 -2.77 3.26
N ALA A 132 25.85 -2.81 2.31
CA ALA A 132 26.38 -1.62 1.65
C ALA A 132 25.43 -1.02 0.60
N ARG A 133 24.29 -1.68 0.30
CA ARG A 133 23.40 -1.35 -0.83
C ARG A 133 24.18 -1.20 -2.15
N SER A 134 25.27 -1.96 -2.30
CA SER A 134 26.20 -1.88 -3.43
C SER A 134 25.89 -2.97 -4.44
N PHE A 135 24.98 -2.66 -5.36
CA PHE A 135 24.56 -3.55 -6.44
C PHE A 135 25.25 -3.11 -7.74
N LEU A 136 26.55 -3.45 -7.88
CA LEU A 136 27.31 -3.08 -9.06
C LEU A 136 26.69 -3.74 -10.32
N PRO A 137 26.40 -2.96 -11.39
CA PRO A 137 25.62 -3.43 -12.54
C PRO A 137 26.28 -4.57 -13.32
N THR A 138 27.59 -4.77 -13.18
CA THR A 138 28.35 -5.78 -13.93
C THR A 138 28.45 -7.13 -13.23
N THR A 139 28.28 -7.21 -11.91
CA THR A 139 28.52 -8.44 -11.13
C THR A 139 27.25 -9.01 -10.53
N ASN A 140 26.24 -8.16 -10.25
CA ASN A 140 24.92 -8.55 -9.75
C ASN A 140 23.85 -7.61 -10.34
N PRO A 141 23.52 -7.73 -11.64
CA PRO A 141 22.49 -6.89 -12.24
C PRO A 141 21.15 -7.10 -11.51
N LEU A 142 20.48 -6.00 -11.19
CA LEU A 142 19.14 -6.00 -10.62
C LEU A 142 18.12 -5.75 -11.72
N THR A 143 17.09 -6.59 -11.75
CA THR A 143 15.87 -6.35 -12.51
C THR A 143 14.86 -5.69 -11.58
N LEU A 144 14.35 -4.52 -11.95
CA LEU A 144 13.35 -3.80 -11.17
C LEU A 144 11.97 -4.02 -11.77
N THR A 145 11.02 -4.46 -10.96
CA THR A 145 9.61 -4.56 -11.34
C THR A 145 8.76 -3.64 -10.47
N SER A 146 7.83 -2.90 -11.09
CA SER A 146 6.95 -1.98 -10.38
C SER A 146 6.04 -2.74 -9.42
N PHE A 147 5.96 -2.29 -8.17
CA PHE A 147 5.18 -2.96 -7.14
C PHE A 147 3.86 -2.23 -6.86
N VAL A 148 2.85 -2.54 -7.66
CA VAL A 148 1.52 -1.90 -7.56
C VAL A 148 0.52 -2.89 -6.98
N GLN A 149 -0.26 -2.44 -6.00
CA GLN A 149 -1.32 -3.20 -5.34
C GLN A 149 -2.65 -2.48 -5.44
N SER A 150 -3.74 -3.24 -5.51
CA SER A 150 -5.11 -2.72 -5.48
C SER A 150 -5.68 -2.76 -4.07
N ALA A 151 -6.48 -1.75 -3.72
CA ALA A 151 -7.28 -1.74 -2.51
C ALA A 151 -8.67 -1.14 -2.78
N SER A 152 -9.61 -1.46 -1.91
CA SER A 152 -10.93 -0.85 -1.93
C SER A 152 -11.47 -0.61 -0.53
N ALA A 153 -12.47 0.26 -0.43
CA ALA A 153 -13.20 0.52 0.80
C ALA A 153 -14.68 0.70 0.46
N GLN A 154 -15.52 -0.19 0.97
CA GLN A 154 -16.97 -0.01 0.90
C GLN A 154 -17.44 0.77 2.13
N VAL A 155 -18.20 1.84 1.91
CA VAL A 155 -18.84 2.60 2.99
C VAL A 155 -20.30 2.21 3.03
N GLN A 156 -20.80 1.79 4.17
CA GLN A 156 -22.20 1.44 4.38
C GLN A 156 -22.86 2.44 5.31
N GLY A 157 -24.15 2.74 5.08
CA GLY A 157 -24.93 3.67 5.90
C GLY A 157 -24.83 5.13 5.47
N VAL A 158 -24.31 5.42 4.27
CA VAL A 158 -24.20 6.78 3.73
C VAL A 158 -24.85 6.86 2.36
N THR A 159 -25.55 7.96 2.13
CA THR A 159 -26.13 8.33 0.83
C THR A 159 -25.69 9.76 0.52
N GLY A 160 -25.30 10.00 -0.73
CA GLY A 160 -24.80 11.29 -1.16
C GLY A 160 -24.68 11.38 -2.67
N SER A 161 -24.36 12.56 -3.16
CA SER A 161 -24.03 12.74 -4.58
C SER A 161 -22.68 12.13 -4.92
N VAL A 162 -22.51 11.67 -6.16
CA VAL A 162 -21.21 11.23 -6.69
C VAL A 162 -20.15 12.32 -6.49
N PHE A 163 -20.50 13.59 -6.68
CA PHE A 163 -19.61 14.72 -6.41
C PHE A 163 -19.10 14.74 -4.96
N GLN A 164 -19.99 14.59 -3.97
CA GLN A 164 -19.58 14.55 -2.57
C GLN A 164 -18.61 13.40 -2.30
N PHE A 165 -18.86 12.22 -2.87
CA PHE A 165 -17.97 11.08 -2.68
C PHE A 165 -16.65 11.21 -3.46
N GLN A 166 -16.61 11.90 -4.60
CA GLN A 166 -15.35 12.27 -5.25
C GLN A 166 -14.52 13.20 -4.35
N GLN A 167 -15.15 14.14 -3.64
CA GLN A 167 -14.45 14.97 -2.66
C GLN A 167 -13.93 14.14 -1.47
N VAL A 168 -14.72 13.17 -0.98
CA VAL A 168 -14.27 12.21 0.04
C VAL A 168 -13.05 11.45 -0.45
N ALA A 169 -13.08 10.96 -1.70
CA ALA A 169 -11.99 10.23 -2.32
C ALA A 169 -10.69 11.05 -2.38
N GLN A 170 -10.77 12.33 -2.74
CA GLN A 170 -9.60 13.24 -2.76
C GLN A 170 -9.04 13.47 -1.34
N GLN A 171 -9.89 13.70 -0.35
CA GLN A 171 -9.47 13.86 1.05
C GLN A 171 -8.83 12.58 1.60
N MET A 172 -9.39 11.42 1.25
CA MET A 172 -8.84 10.12 1.62
C MET A 172 -7.42 9.94 1.05
N MET A 173 -7.18 10.34 -0.20
CA MET A 173 -5.85 10.27 -0.81
C MET A 173 -4.83 11.11 -0.04
N VAL A 174 -5.19 12.33 0.34
CA VAL A 174 -4.34 13.22 1.16
C VAL A 174 -4.01 12.55 2.49
N TYR A 175 -5.03 12.03 3.19
CA TYR A 175 -4.85 11.40 4.49
C TYR A 175 -3.93 10.17 4.44
N LEU A 176 -4.18 9.28 3.47
CA LEU A 176 -3.39 8.06 3.30
C LEU A 176 -1.95 8.35 2.85
N ASN A 177 -1.74 9.39 2.04
CA ASN A 177 -0.41 9.80 1.62
C ASN A 177 0.41 10.32 2.81
N PHE A 178 -0.12 11.26 3.59
CA PHE A 178 0.64 11.87 4.68
C PHE A 178 0.76 11.00 5.93
N ASN A 179 -0.33 10.35 6.36
CA ASN A 179 -0.32 9.59 7.61
C ASN A 179 0.16 8.15 7.44
N SER A 180 -0.12 7.55 6.30
CA SER A 180 0.20 6.14 6.04
C SER A 180 1.28 5.95 4.99
N ARG A 181 1.80 7.02 4.37
CA ARG A 181 2.86 6.97 3.35
C ARG A 181 2.45 6.14 2.12
N VAL A 182 1.15 6.11 1.82
CA VAL A 182 0.63 5.46 0.61
C VAL A 182 0.97 6.32 -0.60
N ARG A 183 1.59 5.72 -1.62
CA ARG A 183 1.83 6.40 -2.89
C ARG A 183 0.83 5.90 -3.92
N PHE A 184 -0.09 6.76 -4.31
CA PHE A 184 -1.12 6.44 -5.30
C PHE A 184 -0.52 6.34 -6.70
N VAL A 185 -0.95 5.31 -7.44
CA VAL A 185 -0.62 5.14 -8.87
C VAL A 185 -1.80 5.62 -9.72
N THR A 186 -3.02 5.41 -9.23
CA THR A 186 -4.25 5.91 -9.83
C THR A 186 -5.02 6.77 -8.83
N GLU A 187 -5.89 7.61 -9.36
CA GLU A 187 -6.93 8.27 -8.58
C GLU A 187 -7.87 7.23 -7.95
N VAL A 188 -8.54 7.65 -6.87
CA VAL A 188 -9.57 6.83 -6.22
C VAL A 188 -10.87 6.96 -7.00
N MET A 189 -11.35 5.83 -7.51
CA MET A 189 -12.60 5.74 -8.26
C MET A 189 -13.77 5.46 -7.32
N VAL A 190 -14.91 6.10 -7.58
CA VAL A 190 -16.17 5.93 -6.83
C VAL A 190 -17.16 5.14 -7.69
N SER A 191 -17.78 4.12 -7.11
CA SER A 191 -18.86 3.33 -7.73
C SER A 191 -20.00 3.06 -6.77
#